data_AF-A0A924N5T1-F1
#
_entry.id   AF-A0A924N5T1-F1
#
_cell.length_a   1.000
_cell.length_b   1.000
_cell.length_c   1.000
_cell.angle_alpha   90.00
_cell.angle_beta   90.00
_cell.angle_gamma   90.00
#
_symmetry.space_group_name_H-M   'P 1'
#
loop_
_entity.id
_entity.type
_entity.pdbx_description
1 polymer ?
#
loop_
_entity_poly.entity_id
_entity_poly.type
_entity_poly.pdbx_seq_one_letter_code
_entity_poly.pdbx_strand_id
1 'polypeptide(L)'
;MSFNRVATLGVLAAVAAAGLAGCQSTSKALGMAKVVPDEFRVVTKAPLVVPPDYSLRPPAPGEPRPQELQPESAARQALIGQSNAAGRSDGEKLLVAKAGVDKADPLIRFVVDDENGDLAHKDESFASKVMFWKKGDKTAA
;
A
#
# COMPACT_ATOMS: atom_id res chain seq x y z
N MET A 1 25.91 2.89 52.33
CA MET A 1 26.15 2.45 50.94
C MET A 1 25.05 1.56 50.35
N SER A 2 24.04 1.12 51.11
CA SER A 2 22.93 0.29 50.61
C SER A 2 21.87 1.07 49.82
N PHE A 3 21.65 2.36 50.15
CA PHE A 3 20.58 3.16 49.55
C PHE A 3 20.77 3.40 48.04
N ASN A 4 22.00 3.73 47.62
CA ASN A 4 22.30 3.94 46.19
C ASN A 4 22.17 2.65 45.38
N ARG A 5 22.43 1.48 45.99
CA ARG A 5 22.29 0.16 45.33
C ARG A 5 20.82 -0.22 45.13
N VAL A 6 19.96 0.10 46.10
CA VAL A 6 18.51 -0.13 46.01
C VAL A 6 17.89 0.81 44.96
N ALA A 7 18.33 2.07 44.91
CA ALA A 7 17.88 3.03 43.90
C ALA A 7 18.28 2.60 42.47
N THR A 8 19.52 2.13 42.26
CA THR A 8 19.95 1.64 40.93
C THR A 8 19.20 0.41 40.47
N LEU A 9 18.87 -0.52 41.38
CA LEU A 9 18.07 -1.71 41.05
C LEU A 9 16.62 -1.35 40.71
N GLY A 10 16.04 -0.38 41.41
CA GLY A 10 14.70 0.13 41.10
C GLY A 10 14.60 0.78 39.72
N VAL A 11 15.59 1.60 39.35
CA VAL A 11 15.65 2.21 38.01
C VAL A 11 15.82 1.15 36.92
N LEU A 12 16.69 0.15 37.13
CA LEU A 12 16.91 -0.92 36.15
C LEU A 12 15.64 -1.75 35.92
N ALA A 13 14.90 -2.06 36.98
CA ALA A 13 13.63 -2.78 36.91
C ALA A 13 12.54 -1.97 36.19
N ALA A 14 12.48 -0.66 36.42
CA ALA A 14 11.52 0.22 35.75
C ALA A 14 11.78 0.32 34.24
N VAL A 15 13.05 0.41 33.82
CA VAL A 15 13.43 0.44 32.39
C VAL A 15 13.11 -0.90 31.72
N ALA A 16 13.39 -2.03 32.38
CA ALA A 16 13.04 -3.35 31.85
C ALA A 16 11.51 -3.51 31.68
N ALA A 17 10.72 -3.06 32.65
CA ALA A 17 9.26 -3.11 32.57
C ALA A 17 8.70 -2.25 31.42
N ALA A 18 9.28 -1.07 31.18
CA ALA A 18 8.90 -0.21 30.05
C ALA A 18 9.24 -0.86 28.69
N GLY A 19 10.35 -1.60 28.59
CA GLY A 19 10.73 -2.31 27.37
C GLY A 19 9.78 -3.43 26.97
N LEU A 20 9.22 -4.17 27.94
CA LEU A 20 8.27 -5.27 27.67
C LEU A 20 6.91 -4.77 27.14
N ALA A 21 6.50 -3.54 27.47
CA ALA A 21 5.24 -2.97 26.99
C ALA A 21 5.20 -2.78 25.46
N GLY A 22 6.37 -2.63 24.81
CA GLY A 22 6.49 -2.47 23.35
C GLY A 22 6.33 -3.77 22.54
N CYS A 23 6.52 -4.94 23.18
CA CYS A 23 6.47 -6.24 22.49
C CYS A 23 5.05 -6.63 22.04
N GLN A 24 4.01 -6.10 22.69
CA GLN A 24 2.62 -6.39 22.33
C GLN A 24 2.15 -5.65 21.08
N SER A 25 2.66 -4.44 20.84
CA SER A 25 2.30 -3.64 19.66
C SER A 25 3.04 -4.13 18.40
N THR A 26 4.32 -4.48 18.56
CA THR A 26 5.16 -5.00 17.47
C THR A 26 4.69 -6.37 16.99
N SER A 27 4.25 -7.27 17.88
CA SER A 27 3.69 -8.57 17.47
C SER A 27 2.42 -8.43 16.62
N LYS A 28 1.60 -7.41 16.87
CA LYS A 28 0.41 -7.08 16.06
C LYS A 28 0.79 -6.48 14.71
N ALA A 29 1.81 -5.61 14.66
CA ALA A 29 2.33 -5.04 13.41
C ALA A 29 3.02 -6.07 12.51
N LEU A 30 3.67 -7.08 13.11
CA LEU A 30 4.33 -8.18 12.41
C LEU A 30 3.37 -9.30 11.96
N GLY A 31 2.05 -9.10 12.10
CA GLY A 31 1.04 -10.05 11.60
C GLY A 31 0.95 -11.36 12.40
N MET A 32 1.60 -11.45 13.56
CA MET A 32 1.53 -12.63 14.43
C MET A 32 0.22 -12.70 15.23
N ALA A 33 -0.60 -11.64 15.17
CA ALA A 33 -1.93 -11.60 15.75
C ALA A 33 -2.99 -11.99 14.71
N LYS A 34 -3.91 -12.88 15.11
CA LYS A 34 -5.04 -13.31 14.28
C LYS A 34 -5.98 -12.13 14.00
N VAL A 35 -5.94 -11.62 12.77
CA VAL A 35 -6.94 -10.66 12.26
C VAL A 35 -8.08 -11.48 11.67
N VAL A 36 -9.23 -11.50 12.37
CA VAL A 36 -10.45 -12.11 11.83
C VAL A 36 -11.14 -11.07 10.96
N PRO A 37 -11.45 -11.37 9.68
CA PRO A 37 -12.23 -10.47 8.83
C PRO A 37 -13.58 -10.17 9.47
N ASP A 38 -14.00 -8.91 9.41
CA ASP A 38 -15.27 -8.45 9.97
C ASP A 38 -16.45 -9.11 9.24
N GLU A 39 -17.22 -9.91 9.98
CA GLU A 39 -18.38 -10.66 9.51
C GLU A 39 -19.56 -9.77 9.09
N PHE A 40 -19.51 -8.47 9.43
CA PHE A 40 -20.48 -7.46 8.98
C PHE A 40 -20.01 -6.66 7.76
N ARG A 41 -18.82 -6.95 7.22
CA ARG A 41 -18.33 -6.30 6.00
C ARG A 41 -19.00 -6.91 4.78
N VAL A 42 -20.23 -6.47 4.52
CA VAL A 42 -21.04 -6.92 3.39
C VAL A 42 -20.37 -6.53 2.07
N VAL A 43 -19.92 -7.51 1.30
CA VAL A 43 -19.50 -7.30 -0.09
C VAL A 43 -20.77 -7.16 -0.93
N THR A 44 -21.00 -5.98 -1.48
CA THR A 44 -22.14 -5.73 -2.36
C THR A 44 -21.95 -6.49 -3.67
N LYS A 45 -22.83 -7.47 -3.93
CA LYS A 45 -22.93 -8.08 -5.26
C LYS A 45 -23.69 -7.13 -6.18
N ALA A 46 -23.32 -7.11 -7.46
CA ALA A 46 -24.06 -6.37 -8.47
C ALA A 46 -25.54 -6.80 -8.47
N PRO A 47 -26.49 -5.87 -8.58
CA PRO A 47 -27.91 -6.19 -8.63
C PRO A 47 -28.22 -7.11 -9.82
N LEU A 48 -29.00 -8.15 -9.56
CA LEU A 48 -29.49 -9.09 -10.58
C LEU A 48 -30.55 -8.37 -11.42
N VAL A 49 -30.12 -7.63 -12.45
CA VAL A 49 -31.02 -7.11 -13.48
C VAL A 49 -31.25 -8.21 -14.50
N VAL A 50 -32.51 -8.57 -14.73
CA VAL A 50 -32.90 -9.48 -15.78
C VAL A 50 -32.69 -8.78 -17.13
N PRO A 51 -31.75 -9.24 -17.99
CA PRO A 51 -31.53 -8.63 -19.28
C PRO A 51 -32.78 -8.81 -20.17
N PRO A 52 -33.11 -7.83 -21.03
CA PRO A 52 -34.27 -7.89 -21.93
C PRO A 52 -34.18 -8.98 -23.01
N ASP A 53 -33.02 -9.62 -23.17
CA ASP A 53 -32.80 -10.68 -24.15
C ASP A 53 -32.89 -12.08 -23.49
N TYR A 54 -34.12 -12.60 -23.40
CA TYR A 54 -34.42 -13.98 -22.99
C TYR A 54 -34.08 -15.05 -24.05
N SER A 55 -33.38 -14.69 -25.13
CA SER A 55 -33.14 -15.56 -26.30
C SER A 55 -31.69 -16.09 -26.40
N LEU A 56 -30.85 -15.89 -25.39
CA LEU A 56 -29.54 -16.53 -25.37
C LEU A 56 -29.67 -18.00 -24.98
N ARG A 57 -29.07 -18.88 -25.79
CA ARG A 57 -28.91 -20.30 -25.48
C ARG A 57 -28.30 -20.42 -24.08
N PRO A 58 -28.89 -21.23 -23.17
CA PRO A 58 -28.29 -21.48 -21.86
C PRO A 58 -26.81 -21.89 -22.04
N PRO A 59 -25.87 -21.26 -21.33
CA PRO A 59 -24.46 -21.65 -21.41
C PRO A 59 -24.34 -23.12 -21.03
N ALA A 60 -23.48 -23.85 -21.74
CA ALA A 60 -23.30 -25.28 -21.51
C ALA A 60 -22.87 -25.52 -20.05
N PRO A 61 -23.38 -26.57 -19.38
CA PRO A 61 -22.96 -26.91 -18.03
C PRO A 61 -21.43 -27.10 -17.99
N GLY A 62 -20.72 -26.23 -17.25
CA GLY A 62 -19.27 -26.30 -17.06
C GLY A 62 -18.46 -25.12 -17.63
N GLU A 63 -19.07 -24.18 -18.36
CA GLU A 63 -18.37 -23.00 -18.88
C GLU A 63 -18.16 -21.95 -17.74
N PRO A 64 -16.98 -21.29 -17.66
CA PRO A 64 -16.74 -20.24 -16.66
C PRO A 64 -17.78 -19.14 -16.79
N ARG A 65 -18.52 -18.87 -15.70
CA ARG A 65 -19.53 -17.82 -15.68
C ARG A 65 -18.88 -16.46 -15.96
N PRO A 66 -19.29 -15.71 -16.99
CA PRO A 66 -18.72 -14.40 -17.29
C PRO A 66 -18.88 -13.36 -16.17
N GLN A 67 -19.82 -13.59 -15.24
CA GLN A 67 -20.14 -12.65 -14.15
C GLN A 67 -19.27 -12.77 -12.89
N GLU A 68 -18.33 -13.72 -12.80
CA GLU A 68 -17.38 -13.76 -11.67
C GLU A 68 -16.09 -13.02 -12.02
N LEU A 69 -16.19 -11.68 -12.11
CA LEU A 69 -15.00 -10.85 -11.92
C LEU A 69 -14.48 -11.11 -10.51
N GLN A 70 -13.31 -11.72 -10.41
CA GLN A 70 -12.66 -11.93 -9.12
C GLN A 70 -12.56 -10.56 -8.40
N PRO A 71 -12.90 -10.49 -7.11
CA PRO A 71 -12.94 -9.21 -6.38
C PRO A 71 -11.60 -8.48 -6.42
N GLU A 72 -10.48 -9.21 -6.52
CA GLU A 72 -9.13 -8.68 -6.71
C GLU A 72 -8.98 -7.94 -8.04
N SER A 73 -9.56 -8.48 -9.12
CA SER A 73 -9.54 -7.86 -10.45
C SER A 73 -10.39 -6.59 -10.49
N ALA A 74 -11.56 -6.60 -9.83
CA ALA A 74 -12.44 -5.43 -9.71
C ALA A 74 -11.82 -4.33 -8.84
N ALA A 75 -11.20 -4.70 -7.70
CA ALA A 75 -10.48 -3.77 -6.85
C ALA A 75 -9.27 -3.16 -7.56
N ARG A 76 -8.49 -3.97 -8.29
CA ARG A 76 -7.38 -3.49 -9.12
C ARG A 76 -7.85 -2.48 -10.16
N GLN A 77 -8.97 -2.77 -10.84
CA GLN A 77 -9.54 -1.87 -11.85
C GLN A 77 -10.10 -0.58 -11.23
N ALA A 78 -10.65 -0.63 -10.01
CA ALA A 78 -11.09 0.56 -9.29
C ALA A 78 -9.91 1.44 -8.80
N LEU A 79 -8.81 0.81 -8.36
CA LEU A 79 -7.63 1.51 -7.84
C LEU A 79 -6.74 2.10 -8.95
N ILE A 80 -6.52 1.33 -10.02
CA ILE A 80 -5.64 1.73 -11.13
C ILE A 80 -6.43 2.48 -12.22
N GLY A 81 -7.76 2.40 -12.18
CA GLY A 81 -8.62 2.82 -13.26
C GLY A 81 -8.64 1.78 -14.40
N GLN A 82 -9.60 1.94 -15.31
CA GLN A 82 -9.66 1.15 -16.53
C GLN A 82 -8.45 1.53 -17.38
N SER A 83 -7.51 0.60 -17.57
CA SER A 83 -6.34 0.86 -18.40
C SER A 83 -6.84 1.34 -19.77
N ASN A 84 -6.51 2.58 -20.15
CA ASN A 84 -6.87 3.23 -21.42
C ASN A 84 -6.24 2.54 -22.65
N ALA A 85 -6.00 1.24 -22.60
CA ALA A 85 -5.56 0.41 -23.71
C ALA A 85 -6.69 0.16 -24.73
N ALA A 86 -7.95 0.24 -24.32
CA ALA A 86 -9.09 -0.14 -25.16
C ALA A 86 -9.47 0.90 -26.25
N GLY A 87 -8.94 2.11 -26.20
CA GLY A 87 -9.32 3.22 -27.11
C GLY A 87 -8.18 3.81 -27.95
N ARG A 88 -7.02 3.16 -28.04
CA ARG A 88 -5.86 3.71 -28.78
C ARG A 88 -6.05 3.56 -30.28
N SER A 89 -5.82 4.64 -31.04
CA SER A 89 -5.80 4.58 -32.50
C SER A 89 -4.67 3.68 -33.00
N ASP A 90 -4.76 3.21 -34.24
CA ASP A 90 -3.68 2.39 -34.82
C ASP A 90 -2.36 3.19 -34.94
N GLY A 91 -2.46 4.52 -35.09
CA GLY A 91 -1.31 5.42 -35.02
C GLY A 91 -0.62 5.43 -33.66
N GLU A 92 -1.39 5.49 -32.56
CA GLU A 92 -0.80 5.36 -31.21
C GLU A 92 -0.15 4.01 -30.99
N LYS A 93 -0.78 2.91 -31.44
CA LYS A 93 -0.19 1.57 -31.28
C LYS A 93 1.15 1.48 -32.00
N LEU A 94 1.24 2.01 -33.23
CA LEU A 94 2.49 2.04 -34.00
C LEU A 94 3.54 2.96 -33.36
N LEU A 95 3.15 4.11 -32.83
CA LEU A 95 4.05 5.03 -32.14
C LEU A 95 4.62 4.37 -30.87
N VAL A 96 3.78 3.72 -30.08
CA VAL A 96 4.15 3.01 -28.84
C VAL A 96 5.04 1.81 -29.14
N ALA A 97 4.74 1.05 -30.19
CA ALA A 97 5.59 -0.04 -30.66
C ALA A 97 6.98 0.47 -31.09
N LYS A 98 7.03 1.59 -31.84
CA LYS A 98 8.31 2.24 -32.20
C LYS A 98 9.04 2.84 -31.01
N ALA A 99 8.32 3.31 -29.99
CA ALA A 99 8.89 3.79 -28.74
C ALA A 99 9.51 2.66 -27.90
N GLY A 100 9.36 1.40 -28.31
CA GLY A 100 10.05 0.27 -27.70
C GLY A 100 9.46 -0.14 -26.36
N VAL A 101 8.15 0.01 -26.17
CA VAL A 101 7.47 -0.42 -24.93
C VAL A 101 7.70 -1.89 -24.61
N ASP A 102 7.85 -2.74 -25.63
CA ASP A 102 8.16 -4.17 -25.46
C ASP A 102 9.54 -4.43 -24.82
N LYS A 103 10.41 -3.42 -24.79
CA LYS A 103 11.74 -3.46 -24.18
C LYS A 103 11.81 -2.78 -22.81
N ALA A 104 10.68 -2.29 -22.30
CA ALA A 104 10.65 -1.65 -20.99
C ALA A 104 10.96 -2.69 -19.89
N ASP A 105 11.92 -2.38 -19.03
CA ASP A 105 12.26 -3.24 -17.90
C ASP A 105 11.09 -3.26 -16.89
N PRO A 106 10.50 -4.43 -16.58
CA PRO A 106 9.46 -4.55 -15.56
C PRO A 106 9.89 -4.07 -14.17
N LEU A 107 11.20 -4.07 -13.89
CA LEU A 107 11.79 -3.67 -12.62
C LEU A 107 12.20 -2.19 -12.57
N ILE A 108 11.95 -1.40 -13.62
CA ILE A 108 12.39 -0.01 -13.70
C ILE A 108 11.93 0.83 -12.50
N ARG A 109 10.78 0.51 -11.92
CA ARG A 109 10.29 1.23 -10.74
C ARG A 109 11.19 1.01 -9.52
N PHE A 110 11.70 -0.20 -9.33
CA PHE A 110 12.64 -0.51 -8.26
C PHE A 110 13.98 0.19 -8.48
N VAL A 111 14.49 0.21 -9.71
CA VAL A 111 15.73 0.92 -10.04
C VAL A 111 15.58 2.42 -9.78
N VAL A 112 14.49 3.04 -10.24
CA VAL A 112 14.21 4.46 -10.00
C VAL A 112 14.05 4.77 -8.52
N ASP A 113 13.40 3.89 -7.76
CA ASP A 113 13.19 4.10 -6.33
C ASP A 113 14.50 3.91 -5.53
N ASP A 114 15.40 3.02 -5.97
CA ASP A 114 16.76 2.86 -5.43
C ASP A 114 17.62 4.11 -5.73
N GLU A 115 17.63 4.56 -6.99
CA GLU A 115 18.35 5.77 -7.42
C GLU A 115 17.82 7.05 -6.74
N ASN A 116 16.50 7.13 -6.52
CA ASN A 116 15.86 8.29 -5.89
C ASN A 116 15.72 8.16 -4.37
N GLY A 117 16.20 7.08 -3.76
CA GLY A 117 16.12 6.85 -2.31
C GLY A 117 16.78 7.97 -1.49
N ASP A 118 17.84 8.58 -2.04
CA ASP A 118 18.54 9.72 -1.45
C ASP A 118 17.73 11.02 -1.51
N LEU A 119 16.83 11.19 -2.50
CA LEU A 119 15.94 12.36 -2.59
C LEU A 119 14.78 12.30 -1.58
N ALA A 120 14.39 11.10 -1.13
CA ALA A 120 13.43 10.94 -0.05
C ALA A 120 14.01 11.38 1.30
N HIS A 121 15.34 11.22 1.48
CA HIS A 121 16.10 11.75 2.60
C HIS A 121 16.70 13.11 2.23
N LYS A 122 15.84 14.08 1.85
CA LYS A 122 16.26 15.48 1.73
C LYS A 122 16.98 15.87 3.01
N ASP A 123 18.19 16.42 2.86
CA ASP A 123 18.99 16.94 3.96
C ASP A 123 18.12 17.90 4.79
N GLU A 124 17.57 17.42 5.91
CA GLU A 124 16.75 18.22 6.80
C GLU A 124 17.54 19.46 7.21
N SER A 125 18.86 19.34 7.30
CA SER A 125 19.84 20.41 7.52
C SER A 125 19.64 21.62 6.60
N PHE A 126 19.52 21.44 5.28
CA PHE A 126 19.40 22.58 4.37
C PHE A 126 18.00 23.19 4.41
N ALA A 127 16.96 22.34 4.34
CA ALA A 127 15.57 22.81 4.39
C ALA A 127 15.26 23.50 5.73
N SER A 128 15.68 22.93 6.86
CA SER A 128 15.54 23.53 8.18
C SER A 128 16.36 24.81 8.34
N LYS A 129 17.57 24.90 7.76
CA LYS A 129 18.35 26.13 7.79
C LYS A 129 17.72 27.28 6.98
N VAL A 130 17.01 26.95 5.89
CA VAL A 130 16.23 27.94 5.12
C VAL A 130 14.95 28.33 5.86
N MET A 131 14.20 27.35 6.39
CA MET A 131 12.93 27.56 7.09
C MET A 131 13.12 28.28 8.44
N PHE A 132 14.19 27.97 9.16
CA PHE A 132 14.53 28.53 10.48
C PHE A 132 15.77 29.43 10.42
N TRP A 133 15.95 30.20 9.32
CA TRP A 133 17.12 31.09 9.16
C TRP A 133 17.17 32.17 10.25
N LYS A 134 16.02 32.61 10.78
CA LYS A 134 15.95 33.65 11.80
C LYS A 134 16.13 33.07 13.21
N LYS A 135 17.09 33.61 13.96
CA LYS A 135 17.47 33.18 15.31
C LYS A 135 16.33 33.44 16.30
N GLY A 136 15.50 32.43 16.59
CA GLY A 136 14.42 32.53 17.58
C GLY A 136 13.31 31.47 17.46
N ASP A 137 13.08 30.90 16.28
CA ASP A 137 11.94 29.99 16.05
C ASP A 137 12.27 28.51 16.30
N LYS A 138 12.76 28.20 17.51
CA LYS A 138 12.84 26.80 18.00
C LYS A 138 11.60 26.46 18.82
N THR A 139 10.43 26.46 18.19
CA THR A 139 9.22 25.91 18.79
C THR A 139 8.37 25.26 17.72
N ALA A 140 8.63 23.98 17.43
CA ALA A 140 7.62 22.95 17.10
C ALA A 140 8.32 21.69 16.58
N ALA A 141 8.62 20.78 17.50
CA ALA A 141 8.46 19.32 17.44
C ALA A 141 9.43 18.66 18.43
#